data_AF-A0A950SXB1-F1
#
_entry.id   AF-A0A950SXB1-F1
#
_cell.length_a   1.000
_cell.length_b   1.000
_cell.length_c   1.000
_cell.angle_alpha   90.00
_cell.angle_beta   90.00
_cell.angle_gamma   90.00
#
_symmetry.space_group_name_H-M   'P 1'
#
loop_
_entity.id
_entity.type
_entity.pdbx_description
1 polymer ?
#
loop_
_entity_poly.entity_id
_entity_poly.type
_entity_poly.pdbx_seq_one_letter_code
_entity_poly.pdbx_strand_id
1 'polypeptide(L)'
;MARSTVWTALPLLVMSMFSPTQPLAMELKIVGNQIILSGPVVGDEPGKVKEALASSPSIDTVILRNSPGGNAPAGYRVGQLLRERGLRTAVSGYCYSSCSRMFLGGATRYFTDDDLPENNNIGFHGHYDRNGRLDTNLMRQYGLRDWIIKYSDGKADPVLVERWINLPYSRGMIHFFHPELVNRSGVSTFMCQGNESGSVFACEPIAKTALDLGIVTSLDLVHSADR
;
A
#
# COMPACT_ATOMS: atom_id res chain seq x y z
N MET A 1 76.82 17.59 18.11
CA MET A 1 75.48 17.21 18.60
C MET A 1 74.44 17.98 17.80
N ALA A 2 73.69 17.32 16.91
CA ALA A 2 72.57 17.92 16.19
C ALA A 2 71.43 16.89 16.18
N ARG A 3 70.29 17.24 16.78
CA ARG A 3 69.09 16.40 16.80
C ARG A 3 68.21 16.79 15.61
N SER A 4 67.94 15.85 14.71
CA SER A 4 66.93 15.97 13.67
C SER A 4 65.56 15.59 14.24
N THR A 5 64.57 16.47 14.04
CA THR A 5 63.17 16.22 14.42
C THR A 5 62.45 15.65 13.20
N VAL A 6 61.99 14.40 13.29
CA VAL A 6 61.17 13.77 12.25
C VAL A 6 59.70 14.12 12.51
N TRP A 7 59.05 14.79 11.56
CA TRP A 7 57.62 15.06 11.57
C TRP A 7 56.89 13.90 10.89
N THR A 8 56.04 13.19 11.63
CA THR A 8 55.14 12.17 11.10
C THR A 8 53.87 12.82 10.57
N ALA A 9 53.67 12.79 9.25
CA ALA A 9 52.42 13.22 8.62
C ALA A 9 51.34 12.16 8.87
N LEU A 10 50.25 12.53 9.54
CA LEU A 10 49.07 11.68 9.70
C LEU A 10 48.25 11.67 8.39
N PRO A 11 47.84 10.51 7.86
CA PRO A 11 46.98 10.45 6.68
C PRO A 11 45.55 10.88 7.04
N LEU A 12 44.99 11.83 6.27
CA LEU A 12 43.57 12.18 6.34
C LEU A 12 42.74 11.01 5.78
N LEU A 13 42.02 10.34 6.67
CA LEU A 13 41.00 9.36 6.31
C LEU A 13 39.76 10.11 5.79
N VAL A 14 39.49 10.05 4.48
CA VAL A 14 38.26 10.61 3.90
C VAL A 14 37.11 9.64 4.19
N MET A 15 36.36 9.94 5.25
CA MET A 15 35.19 9.19 5.66
C MET A 15 34.02 9.57 4.72
N SER A 16 33.70 8.69 3.77
CA SER A 16 32.53 8.88 2.88
C SER A 16 31.25 8.83 3.71
N MET A 17 30.59 9.97 3.83
CA MET A 17 29.28 10.08 4.47
C MET A 17 28.21 9.52 3.54
N PHE A 18 27.78 8.28 3.79
CA PHE A 18 26.53 7.76 3.25
C PHE A 18 25.37 8.48 3.93
N SER A 19 24.84 9.51 3.28
CA SER A 19 23.58 10.14 3.71
C SER A 19 22.43 9.14 3.51
N PRO A 20 21.62 8.83 4.53
CA PRO A 20 20.45 8.00 4.36
C PRO A 20 19.49 8.71 3.39
N THR A 21 19.15 8.05 2.28
CA THR A 21 18.13 8.52 1.34
C THR A 21 16.81 8.61 2.09
N GLN A 22 16.30 9.84 2.27
CA GLN A 22 14.93 10.00 2.76
C GLN A 22 13.99 9.29 1.78
N PRO A 23 12.97 8.56 2.28
CA PRO A 23 11.95 8.02 1.40
C PRO A 23 11.32 9.18 0.64
N LEU A 24 11.35 9.11 -0.69
CA LEU A 24 10.68 10.10 -1.54
C LEU A 24 9.20 10.12 -1.15
N ALA A 25 8.62 11.32 -1.01
CA ALA A 25 7.20 11.47 -0.73
C ALA A 25 6.35 10.91 -1.88
N MET A 26 5.10 10.55 -1.59
CA MET A 26 4.16 10.13 -2.63
C MET A 26 4.05 11.19 -3.73
N GLU A 27 4.29 10.75 -4.96
CA GLU A 27 4.09 11.52 -6.17
C GLU A 27 2.60 11.52 -6.54
N LEU A 28 2.09 12.69 -6.93
CA LEU A 28 0.75 12.86 -7.48
C LEU A 28 0.88 13.40 -8.91
N LYS A 29 0.39 12.63 -9.88
CA LYS A 29 0.34 13.01 -11.29
C LYS A 29 -1.10 13.00 -11.79
N ILE A 30 -1.53 14.05 -12.48
CA ILE A 30 -2.86 14.12 -13.11
C ILE A 30 -2.70 13.87 -14.61
N VAL A 31 -3.45 12.90 -15.14
CA VAL A 31 -3.49 12.62 -16.58
C VAL A 31 -4.94 12.36 -16.99
N GLY A 32 -5.52 13.26 -17.79
CA GLY A 32 -6.93 13.19 -18.16
C GLY A 32 -7.86 13.27 -16.95
N ASN A 33 -8.72 12.26 -16.78
CA ASN A 33 -9.64 12.10 -15.65
C ASN A 33 -9.05 11.27 -14.49
N GLN A 34 -7.74 11.03 -14.48
CA GLN A 34 -7.08 10.16 -13.52
C GLN A 34 -6.06 10.93 -12.65
N ILE A 35 -6.05 10.62 -11.35
CA ILE A 35 -4.90 10.88 -10.48
C ILE A 35 -4.10 9.59 -10.36
N ILE A 36 -2.79 9.65 -10.51
CA ILE A 36 -1.86 8.57 -10.25
C ILE A 36 -1.06 8.92 -9.01
N LEU A 37 -1.15 8.07 -8.00
CA LEU A 37 -0.48 8.21 -6.70
C LEU A 37 0.59 7.13 -6.58
N SER A 38 1.86 7.52 -6.55
CA SER A 38 2.99 6.58 -6.56
C SER A 38 3.97 6.79 -5.40
N GLY A 39 4.42 5.69 -4.79
CA GLY A 39 5.46 5.72 -3.76
C GLY A 39 4.96 5.78 -2.31
N PRO A 40 5.86 6.05 -1.33
CA PRO A 40 5.58 6.04 0.10
C PRO A 40 4.54 7.08 0.55
N VAL A 41 3.61 6.66 1.41
CA VAL A 41 2.63 7.57 2.06
C VAL A 41 3.30 8.26 3.24
N VAL A 42 3.55 9.56 3.17
CA VAL A 42 4.31 10.32 4.17
C VAL A 42 3.45 11.22 5.06
N GLY A 43 2.20 11.48 4.71
CA GLY A 43 1.22 12.18 5.54
C GLY A 43 0.58 13.42 4.91
N ASP A 44 1.13 13.92 3.79
CA ASP A 44 0.64 15.11 3.09
C ASP A 44 -0.41 14.80 2.01
N GLU A 45 -0.63 13.51 1.72
CA GLU A 45 -1.54 13.02 0.68
C GLU A 45 -2.98 13.51 0.85
N PRO A 46 -3.57 13.60 2.05
CA PRO A 46 -4.93 14.13 2.21
C PRO A 46 -5.07 15.56 1.66
N GLY A 47 -4.05 16.40 1.85
CA GLY A 47 -4.04 17.77 1.34
C GLY A 47 -3.89 17.79 -0.18
N LYS A 48 -2.86 17.11 -0.70
CA LYS A 48 -2.58 17.02 -2.14
C LYS A 48 -3.76 16.47 -2.95
N VAL A 49 -4.36 15.38 -2.48
CA VAL A 49 -5.50 14.75 -3.17
C VAL A 49 -6.73 15.66 -3.12
N LYS A 50 -7.01 16.30 -1.97
CA LYS A 50 -8.12 17.24 -1.86
C LYS A 50 -7.98 18.42 -2.82
N GLU A 51 -6.77 18.98 -2.92
CA GLU A 51 -6.46 20.09 -3.82
C GLU A 51 -6.58 19.68 -5.29
N ALA A 52 -6.00 18.53 -5.68
CA ALA A 52 -6.12 18.00 -7.03
C ALA A 52 -7.59 17.82 -7.46
N LEU A 53 -8.42 17.23 -6.59
CA LEU A 53 -9.85 17.03 -6.86
C LEU A 53 -10.65 18.34 -6.89
N ALA A 54 -10.21 19.38 -6.19
CA ALA A 54 -10.86 20.69 -6.25
C ALA A 54 -10.52 21.42 -7.55
N SER A 55 -9.28 21.28 -8.02
CA SER A 55 -8.75 21.96 -9.21
C SER A 55 -9.08 21.23 -10.52
N SER A 56 -9.56 19.99 -10.47
CA SER A 56 -9.86 19.17 -11.66
C SER A 56 -11.16 18.36 -11.48
N PRO A 57 -12.33 18.99 -11.72
CA PRO A 57 -13.64 18.35 -11.50
C PRO A 57 -13.93 17.14 -12.41
N SER A 58 -13.16 16.97 -13.48
CA SER A 58 -13.27 15.83 -14.40
C SER A 58 -12.65 14.54 -13.85
N ILE A 59 -11.92 14.61 -12.73
CA ILE A 59 -11.31 13.42 -12.13
C ILE A 59 -12.39 12.49 -11.61
N ASP A 60 -12.36 11.25 -12.08
CA ASP A 60 -13.27 10.18 -11.63
C ASP A 60 -12.53 8.94 -11.13
N THR A 61 -11.21 8.87 -11.31
CA THR A 61 -10.39 7.69 -11.03
C THR A 61 -9.09 8.06 -10.31
N VAL A 62 -8.73 7.27 -9.30
CA VAL A 62 -7.43 7.32 -8.64
C VAL A 62 -6.72 5.98 -8.79
N ILE A 63 -5.55 6.00 -9.42
CA ILE A 63 -4.68 4.85 -9.59
C ILE A 63 -3.62 4.88 -8.50
N LEU A 64 -3.60 3.83 -7.68
CA LEU A 64 -2.63 3.63 -6.61
C LEU A 64 -1.53 2.73 -7.15
N ARG A 65 -0.33 3.29 -7.32
CA ARG A 65 0.75 2.62 -8.04
C ARG A 65 1.98 2.42 -7.16
N ASN A 66 2.51 1.20 -7.14
CA ASN A 66 3.80 0.86 -6.51
C ASN A 66 4.01 1.53 -5.14
N SER A 67 3.01 1.47 -4.26
CA SER A 67 3.04 2.15 -2.97
C SER A 67 3.17 1.15 -1.82
N PRO A 68 4.24 1.25 -1.00
CA PRO A 68 4.42 0.39 0.16
C PRO A 68 3.53 0.81 1.35
N GLY A 69 2.78 1.91 1.21
CA GLY A 69 2.10 2.56 2.33
C GLY A 69 3.05 3.43 3.16
N GLY A 70 2.80 3.51 4.47
CA GLY A 70 3.47 4.44 5.39
C GLY A 70 2.48 5.03 6.39
N ASN A 71 2.28 6.35 6.36
CA ASN A 71 1.45 7.08 7.31
C ASN A 71 0.01 6.55 7.34
N ALA A 72 -0.35 5.87 8.44
CA ALA A 72 -1.67 5.28 8.61
C ALA A 72 -2.82 6.32 8.60
N PRO A 73 -2.74 7.45 9.35
CA PRO A 73 -3.77 8.49 9.31
C PRO A 73 -4.09 9.00 7.90
N ALA A 74 -3.07 9.21 7.06
CA ALA A 74 -3.25 9.63 5.67
C ALA A 74 -4.01 8.59 4.85
N GLY A 75 -3.68 7.30 5.01
CA GLY A 75 -4.38 6.20 4.35
C GLY A 75 -5.88 6.22 4.61
N TYR A 76 -6.29 6.39 5.86
CA TYR A 76 -7.71 6.51 6.23
C TYR A 76 -8.37 7.75 5.63
N ARG A 77 -7.74 8.92 5.79
CA ARG A 77 -8.31 10.20 5.35
C ARG A 77 -8.48 10.27 3.84
N VAL A 78 -7.50 9.79 3.08
CA VAL A 78 -7.63 9.71 1.62
C VAL A 78 -8.71 8.70 1.26
N GLY A 79 -8.71 7.49 1.83
CA GLY A 79 -9.76 6.51 1.53
C GLY A 79 -11.18 7.04 1.80
N GLN A 80 -11.37 7.75 2.92
CA GLN A 80 -12.63 8.43 3.25
C GLN A 80 -13.00 9.49 2.20
N LEU A 81 -12.06 10.36 1.84
CA LEU A 81 -12.26 11.38 0.83
C LEU A 81 -12.64 10.77 -0.53
N LEU A 82 -11.96 9.70 -0.97
CA LEU A 82 -12.27 9.05 -2.24
C LEU A 82 -13.69 8.46 -2.23
N ARG A 83 -14.11 7.86 -1.11
CA ARG A 83 -15.48 7.35 -0.95
C ARG A 83 -16.51 8.46 -1.01
N GLU A 84 -16.29 9.54 -0.26
CA GLU A 84 -17.19 10.69 -0.20
C GLU A 84 -17.39 11.35 -1.57
N ARG A 85 -16.35 11.31 -2.42
CA ARG A 85 -16.39 11.84 -3.80
C ARG A 85 -16.90 10.84 -4.83
N GLY A 86 -17.20 9.60 -4.45
CA GLY A 86 -17.69 8.58 -5.37
C GLY A 86 -16.66 8.10 -6.39
N LEU A 87 -15.36 8.26 -6.10
CA LEU A 87 -14.30 8.00 -7.07
C LEU A 87 -14.02 6.50 -7.25
N ARG A 88 -13.60 6.13 -8.46
CA ARG A 88 -13.04 4.82 -8.76
C ARG A 88 -11.62 4.73 -8.22
N THR A 89 -11.22 3.57 -7.73
CA THR A 89 -9.81 3.28 -7.46
C THR A 89 -9.33 2.08 -8.24
N ALA A 90 -8.08 2.11 -8.69
CA ALA A 90 -7.43 0.98 -9.32
C ALA A 90 -6.03 0.78 -8.75
N VAL A 91 -5.53 -0.46 -8.71
CA VAL A 91 -4.14 -0.75 -8.35
C VAL A 91 -3.31 -1.08 -9.59
N SER A 92 -2.12 -0.48 -9.66
CA SER A 92 -1.10 -0.68 -10.71
C SER A 92 0.21 -1.09 -10.05
N GLY A 93 0.68 -2.31 -10.27
CA GLY A 93 1.69 -2.96 -9.44
C GLY A 93 1.15 -3.25 -8.05
N TYR A 94 1.70 -2.62 -7.00
CA TYR A 94 1.29 -2.91 -5.63
C TYR A 94 0.77 -1.72 -4.83
N CYS A 95 -0.12 -2.00 -3.88
CA CYS A 95 -0.66 -1.02 -2.95
C CYS A 95 -0.83 -1.65 -1.56
N TYR A 96 0.12 -1.37 -0.67
CA TYR A 96 0.26 -2.03 0.63
C TYR A 96 -0.04 -1.11 1.80
N SER A 97 -0.41 -1.71 2.93
CA SER A 97 -0.49 -1.03 4.22
C SER A 97 -1.42 0.20 4.20
N SER A 98 -0.95 1.42 4.44
CA SER A 98 -1.80 2.61 4.37
C SER A 98 -2.31 2.88 2.95
N CYS A 99 -1.58 2.49 1.90
CA CYS A 99 -2.08 2.59 0.53
C CYS A 99 -3.34 1.74 0.33
N SER A 100 -3.36 0.49 0.83
CA SER A 100 -4.54 -0.37 0.65
C SER A 100 -5.80 0.21 1.30
N ARG A 101 -5.65 1.07 2.32
CA ARG A 101 -6.74 1.86 2.90
C ARG A 101 -7.17 3.00 1.98
N MET A 102 -6.24 3.66 1.28
CA MET A 102 -6.60 4.63 0.24
C MET A 102 -7.40 3.95 -0.86
N PHE A 103 -6.90 2.81 -1.36
CA PHE A 103 -7.55 2.00 -2.38
C PHE A 103 -8.94 1.52 -1.98
N LEU A 104 -9.10 0.93 -0.78
CA LEU A 104 -10.39 0.38 -0.32
C LEU A 104 -11.47 1.47 -0.20
N GLY A 105 -11.06 2.72 -0.02
CA GLY A 105 -11.93 3.89 -0.04
C GLY A 105 -12.70 4.12 -1.34
N GLY A 106 -12.24 3.60 -2.48
CA GLY A 106 -12.94 3.74 -3.76
C GLY A 106 -14.41 3.31 -3.68
N ALA A 107 -15.29 4.03 -4.36
CA ALA A 107 -16.70 3.66 -4.52
C ALA A 107 -16.86 2.40 -5.39
N THR A 108 -15.99 2.28 -6.40
CA THR A 108 -15.75 1.05 -7.14
C THR A 108 -14.24 0.85 -7.27
N ARG A 109 -13.79 -0.41 -7.30
CA ARG A 109 -12.40 -0.81 -7.07
C ARG A 109 -11.98 -1.87 -8.07
N TYR A 110 -10.84 -1.65 -8.73
CA TYR A 110 -10.40 -2.43 -9.88
C TYR A 110 -8.92 -2.77 -9.79
N PHE A 111 -8.47 -3.70 -10.63
CA PHE A 111 -7.07 -3.82 -11.01
C PHE A 111 -6.84 -3.08 -12.33
N THR A 112 -5.61 -2.67 -12.60
CA THR A 112 -5.25 -2.16 -13.93
C THR A 112 -4.75 -3.27 -14.86
N ASP A 113 -4.72 -2.98 -16.16
CA ASP A 113 -4.09 -3.81 -17.20
C ASP A 113 -2.62 -3.45 -17.48
N ASP A 114 -2.05 -2.56 -16.67
CA ASP A 114 -0.69 -2.03 -16.84
C ASP A 114 0.42 -3.08 -16.68
N ASP A 115 0.11 -4.16 -15.95
CA ASP A 115 1.06 -5.17 -15.48
C ASP A 115 0.34 -6.54 -15.41
N LEU A 116 1.11 -7.63 -15.37
CA LEU A 116 0.55 -8.98 -15.29
C LEU A 116 -0.26 -9.20 -13.99
N PRO A 117 -1.31 -10.05 -14.00
CA PRO A 117 -2.10 -10.38 -12.82
C PRO A 117 -1.28 -10.78 -11.58
N GLU A 118 -0.18 -11.49 -11.77
CA GLU A 118 0.76 -11.91 -10.72
C GLU A 118 1.61 -10.78 -10.11
N ASN A 119 1.67 -9.62 -10.77
CA ASN A 119 2.39 -8.43 -10.29
C ASN A 119 1.47 -7.38 -9.68
N ASN A 120 0.16 -7.51 -9.91
CA ASN A 120 -0.87 -6.60 -9.46
C ASN A 120 -1.52 -7.08 -8.16
N ASN A 121 -1.23 -6.44 -7.02
CA ASN A 121 -1.79 -6.89 -5.74
C ASN A 121 -1.99 -5.81 -4.67
N ILE A 122 -3.04 -6.01 -3.86
CA ILE A 122 -3.37 -5.16 -2.71
C ILE A 122 -3.04 -5.92 -1.42
N GLY A 123 -2.38 -5.22 -0.49
CA GLY A 123 -1.85 -5.81 0.72
C GLY A 123 -2.40 -5.19 2.00
N PHE A 124 -2.99 -5.99 2.88
CA PHE A 124 -3.52 -5.53 4.17
C PHE A 124 -2.80 -6.17 5.36
N HIS A 125 -2.64 -5.39 6.43
CA HIS A 125 -2.18 -5.84 7.74
C HIS A 125 -2.60 -4.85 8.84
N GLY A 126 -2.30 -5.19 10.10
CA GLY A 126 -2.53 -4.34 11.29
C GLY A 126 -1.69 -3.05 11.32
N HIS A 127 -1.72 -2.32 12.43
CA HIS A 127 -0.77 -1.23 12.67
C HIS A 127 0.40 -1.74 13.50
N TYR A 128 1.60 -1.24 13.22
CA TYR A 128 2.80 -1.61 13.97
C TYR A 128 3.56 -0.35 14.38
N ASP A 129 4.19 -0.40 15.55
CA ASP A 129 5.10 0.65 16.01
C ASP A 129 6.44 0.60 15.26
N ARG A 130 7.31 1.56 15.53
CA ARG A 130 8.66 1.65 14.93
C ARG A 130 9.56 0.44 15.22
N ASN A 131 9.22 -0.38 16.21
CA ASN A 131 9.95 -1.60 16.57
C ASN A 131 9.30 -2.85 15.95
N GLY A 132 8.27 -2.69 15.12
CA GLY A 132 7.52 -3.79 14.50
C GLY A 132 6.55 -4.51 15.43
N ARG A 133 6.22 -3.93 16.59
CA ARG A 133 5.23 -4.49 17.53
C ARG A 133 3.83 -4.05 17.14
N LEU A 134 2.87 -4.96 17.23
CA LEU A 134 1.48 -4.67 16.89
C LEU A 134 0.90 -3.55 17.77
N ASP A 135 0.43 -2.47 17.16
CA ASP A 135 -0.15 -1.30 17.81
C ASP A 135 -1.68 -1.44 17.91
N THR A 136 -2.10 -2.23 18.91
CA THR A 136 -3.52 -2.48 19.15
C THR A 136 -4.29 -1.23 19.59
N ASN A 137 -3.61 -0.22 20.14
CA ASN A 137 -4.24 1.05 20.53
C ASN A 137 -4.63 1.84 19.29
N LEU A 138 -3.72 1.97 18.32
CA LEU A 138 -4.01 2.66 17.06
C LEU A 138 -5.08 1.93 16.26
N MET A 139 -5.06 0.60 16.25
CA MET A 139 -6.12 -0.19 15.61
C MET A 139 -7.50 0.07 16.22
N ARG A 140 -7.60 0.13 17.55
CA ARG A 140 -8.85 0.49 18.25
C ARG A 140 -9.27 1.92 17.96
N GLN A 141 -8.34 2.88 18.00
CA GLN A 141 -8.61 4.29 17.74
C GLN A 141 -9.26 4.52 16.37
N TYR A 142 -8.78 3.83 15.34
CA TYR A 142 -9.33 3.93 13.98
C TYR A 142 -10.42 2.90 13.68
N GLY A 143 -10.71 1.99 14.61
CA GLY A 143 -11.63 0.87 14.38
C GLY A 143 -11.24 0.05 13.15
N LEU A 144 -9.96 -0.31 12.99
CA LEU A 144 -9.42 -0.87 11.73
C LEU A 144 -10.26 -2.01 11.15
N ARG A 145 -10.68 -2.96 12.00
CA ARG A 145 -11.54 -4.08 11.61
C ARG A 145 -12.85 -3.59 10.97
N ASP A 146 -13.59 -2.76 11.71
CA ASP A 146 -14.90 -2.25 11.28
C ASP A 146 -14.76 -1.30 10.10
N TRP A 147 -13.64 -0.58 10.00
CA TRP A 147 -13.30 0.24 8.86
C TRP A 147 -13.15 -0.62 7.60
N ILE A 148 -12.40 -1.73 7.66
CA ILE A 148 -12.25 -2.62 6.50
C ILE A 148 -13.60 -3.24 6.11
N ILE A 149 -14.41 -3.68 7.07
CA ILE A 149 -15.74 -4.25 6.81
C ILE A 149 -16.63 -3.19 6.16
N LYS A 150 -16.65 -1.96 6.67
CA LYS A 150 -17.43 -0.85 6.11
C LYS A 150 -17.03 -0.55 4.66
N TYR A 151 -15.72 -0.39 4.40
CA TYR A 151 -15.24 0.04 3.08
C TYR A 151 -15.14 -1.10 2.08
N SER A 152 -15.24 -2.37 2.48
CA SER A 152 -15.49 -3.51 1.59
C SER A 152 -16.98 -3.71 1.26
N ASP A 153 -17.82 -2.71 1.55
CA ASP A 153 -19.28 -2.75 1.38
C ASP A 153 -19.93 -3.91 2.16
N GLY A 154 -19.38 -4.23 3.33
CA GLY A 154 -19.84 -5.28 4.23
C GLY A 154 -19.43 -6.70 3.82
N LYS A 155 -18.68 -6.87 2.72
CA LYS A 155 -18.32 -8.20 2.19
C LYS A 155 -17.11 -8.84 2.86
N ALA A 156 -16.21 -8.06 3.46
CA ALA A 156 -15.03 -8.64 4.10
C ALA A 156 -15.45 -9.54 5.27
N ASP A 157 -14.94 -10.77 5.26
CA ASP A 157 -15.17 -11.76 6.30
C ASP A 157 -14.56 -11.28 7.63
N PRO A 158 -15.38 -11.02 8.67
CA PRO A 158 -14.86 -10.45 9.91
C PRO A 158 -13.86 -11.34 10.66
N VAL A 159 -13.94 -12.66 10.51
CA VAL A 159 -13.00 -13.60 11.12
C VAL A 159 -11.66 -13.54 10.38
N LEU A 160 -11.70 -13.48 9.06
CA LEU A 160 -10.49 -13.35 8.26
C LEU A 160 -9.83 -11.97 8.42
N VAL A 161 -10.62 -10.91 8.53
CA VAL A 161 -10.13 -9.55 8.87
C VAL A 161 -9.35 -9.58 10.18
N GLU A 162 -9.91 -10.22 11.21
CA GLU A 162 -9.24 -10.34 12.51
C GLU A 162 -7.88 -11.04 12.38
N ARG A 163 -7.76 -12.05 11.52
CA ARG A 163 -6.49 -12.76 11.28
C ARG A 163 -5.43 -11.84 10.70
N TRP A 164 -5.72 -11.10 9.62
CA TRP A 164 -4.69 -10.31 8.95
C TRP A 164 -4.34 -9.00 9.68
N ILE A 165 -5.23 -8.47 10.53
CA ILE A 165 -4.90 -7.29 11.34
C ILE A 165 -4.07 -7.64 12.59
N ASN A 166 -4.01 -8.92 12.99
CA ASN A 166 -3.25 -9.39 14.15
C ASN A 166 -2.05 -10.29 13.77
N LEU A 167 -1.46 -10.07 12.60
CA LEU A 167 -0.28 -10.83 12.19
C LEU A 167 0.90 -10.60 13.17
N PRO A 168 1.74 -11.62 13.39
CA PRO A 168 2.78 -11.56 14.42
C PRO A 168 3.96 -10.67 14.02
N TYR A 169 4.23 -10.50 12.73
CA TYR A 169 5.34 -9.71 12.21
C TYR A 169 4.86 -8.55 11.34
N SER A 170 5.51 -7.40 11.46
CA SER A 170 5.17 -6.18 10.69
C SER A 170 5.33 -6.32 9.17
N ARG A 171 6.09 -7.32 8.73
CA ARG A 171 6.25 -7.73 7.32
C ARG A 171 5.19 -8.73 6.85
N GLY A 172 4.36 -9.25 7.75
CA GLY A 172 3.24 -10.12 7.41
C GLY A 172 2.12 -9.33 6.74
N MET A 173 1.41 -9.98 5.83
CA MET A 173 0.38 -9.35 5.02
C MET A 173 -0.57 -10.41 4.42
N ILE A 174 -1.84 -10.04 4.26
CA ILE A 174 -2.70 -10.72 3.28
C ILE A 174 -2.59 -10.02 1.93
N HIS A 175 -2.27 -10.78 0.90
CA HIS A 175 -2.12 -10.33 -0.48
C HIS A 175 -3.32 -10.76 -1.31
N PHE A 176 -3.94 -9.79 -1.98
CA PHE A 176 -5.04 -9.97 -2.91
C PHE A 176 -4.57 -9.68 -4.33
N PHE A 177 -4.46 -10.71 -5.16
CA PHE A 177 -4.14 -10.59 -6.58
C PHE A 177 -5.42 -10.60 -7.44
N HIS A 178 -5.29 -10.39 -8.75
CA HIS A 178 -6.42 -10.46 -9.68
C HIS A 178 -7.18 -11.79 -9.53
N PRO A 179 -8.52 -11.79 -9.40
CA PRO A 179 -9.29 -13.02 -9.20
C PRO A 179 -9.12 -14.06 -10.31
N GLU A 180 -8.80 -13.65 -11.54
CA GLU A 180 -8.56 -14.59 -12.65
C GLU A 180 -7.34 -15.50 -12.45
N LEU A 181 -6.42 -15.17 -11.53
CA LEU A 181 -5.34 -16.10 -11.18
C LEU A 181 -5.87 -17.44 -10.65
N VAL A 182 -7.10 -17.49 -10.12
CA VAL A 182 -7.76 -18.75 -9.74
C VAL A 182 -7.84 -19.71 -10.94
N ASN A 183 -8.07 -19.21 -12.16
CA ASN A 183 -8.17 -20.05 -13.36
C ASN A 183 -6.84 -20.72 -13.73
N ARG A 184 -5.71 -20.12 -13.33
CA ARG A 184 -4.35 -20.61 -13.63
C ARG A 184 -3.76 -21.42 -12.48
N SER A 185 -4.00 -20.99 -11.24
CA SER A 185 -3.28 -21.46 -10.04
C SER A 185 -4.20 -22.02 -8.96
N GLY A 186 -5.52 -21.98 -9.13
CA GLY A 186 -6.52 -22.43 -8.15
C GLY A 186 -6.73 -21.48 -6.96
N VAL A 187 -5.89 -20.44 -6.82
CA VAL A 187 -5.94 -19.45 -5.74
C VAL A 187 -5.38 -18.10 -6.22
N SER A 188 -5.91 -17.00 -5.67
CA SER A 188 -5.43 -15.64 -5.94
C SER A 188 -5.22 -14.80 -4.67
N THR A 189 -5.35 -15.39 -3.49
CA THR A 189 -5.19 -14.70 -2.21
C THR A 189 -4.31 -15.51 -1.27
N PHE A 190 -3.34 -14.85 -0.66
CA PHE A 190 -2.30 -15.50 0.14
C PHE A 190 -2.08 -14.73 1.45
N MET A 191 -1.97 -15.44 2.57
CA MET A 191 -1.68 -14.85 3.88
C MET A 191 -0.27 -15.23 4.31
N CYS A 192 0.63 -14.25 4.35
CA CYS A 192 1.98 -14.39 4.87
C CYS A 192 2.02 -13.90 6.32
N GLN A 193 2.55 -14.72 7.23
CA GLN A 193 2.81 -14.36 8.62
C GLN A 193 3.94 -13.33 8.74
N GLY A 194 4.83 -13.32 7.75
CA GLY A 194 5.96 -12.44 7.63
C GLY A 194 7.29 -13.14 7.91
N ASN A 195 7.33 -14.33 8.50
CA ASN A 195 8.58 -15.06 8.76
C ASN A 195 9.03 -15.99 7.63
N GLU A 196 8.31 -16.02 6.53
CA GLU A 196 8.63 -16.80 5.35
C GLU A 196 9.92 -16.31 4.67
N SER A 197 10.66 -17.24 4.05
CA SER A 197 11.88 -16.97 3.28
C SER A 197 11.68 -17.05 1.76
N GLY A 198 10.44 -17.22 1.30
CA GLY A 198 10.09 -17.48 -0.10
C GLY A 198 9.15 -16.45 -0.72
N SER A 199 8.64 -16.80 -1.91
CA SER A 199 7.65 -16.00 -2.62
C SER A 199 6.31 -15.95 -1.89
N VAL A 200 5.54 -14.87 -2.09
CA VAL A 200 4.16 -14.72 -1.58
C VAL A 200 3.28 -15.91 -2.00
N PHE A 201 3.52 -16.49 -3.18
CA PHE A 201 2.79 -17.66 -3.68
C PHE A 201 3.05 -18.95 -2.89
N ALA A 202 4.02 -18.96 -1.97
CA ALA A 202 4.29 -20.07 -1.05
C ALA A 202 3.65 -19.86 0.34
N CYS A 203 3.01 -18.71 0.60
CA CYS A 203 2.29 -18.44 1.84
C CYS A 203 0.96 -19.21 1.90
N GLU A 204 0.25 -19.13 3.03
CA GLU A 204 -1.03 -19.82 3.21
C GLU A 204 -2.05 -19.39 2.14
N PRO A 205 -2.58 -20.31 1.31
CA PRO A 205 -3.63 -20.00 0.35
C PRO A 205 -4.95 -19.74 1.07
N ILE A 206 -5.64 -18.66 0.70
CA ILE A 206 -6.96 -18.33 1.22
C ILE A 206 -8.00 -18.60 0.12
N ALA A 207 -8.99 -19.45 0.42
CA ALA A 207 -10.06 -19.83 -0.50
C ALA A 207 -11.15 -18.74 -0.67
N LYS A 208 -10.74 -17.48 -0.79
CA LYS A 208 -11.58 -16.31 -1.09
C LYS A 208 -10.78 -15.33 -1.93
N THR A 209 -11.36 -14.85 -3.02
CA THR A 209 -10.73 -13.86 -3.90
C THR A 209 -10.90 -12.44 -3.36
N ALA A 210 -10.20 -11.49 -4.00
CA ALA A 210 -10.43 -10.07 -3.79
C ALA A 210 -11.89 -9.66 -4.06
N LEU A 211 -12.58 -10.31 -5.01
CA LEU A 211 -13.98 -10.02 -5.36
C LEU A 211 -14.94 -10.56 -4.30
N ASP A 212 -14.71 -11.78 -3.80
CA ASP A 212 -15.56 -12.41 -2.77
C ASP A 212 -15.59 -11.58 -1.49
N LEU A 213 -14.45 -10.98 -1.14
CA LEU A 213 -14.26 -10.17 0.07
C LEU A 213 -14.54 -8.68 -0.13
N GLY A 214 -14.99 -8.27 -1.33
CA GLY A 214 -15.27 -6.87 -1.65
C GLY A 214 -14.03 -5.97 -1.63
N ILE A 215 -12.83 -6.52 -1.73
CA ILE A 215 -11.60 -5.73 -1.89
C ILE A 215 -11.61 -5.07 -3.27
N VAL A 216 -11.99 -5.81 -4.32
CA VAL A 216 -12.39 -5.23 -5.61
C VAL A 216 -13.90 -5.35 -5.80
N THR A 217 -14.47 -4.55 -6.70
CA THR A 217 -15.90 -4.56 -7.02
C THR A 217 -16.20 -5.08 -8.42
N SER A 218 -15.19 -5.21 -9.29
CA SER A 218 -15.34 -5.77 -10.65
C SER A 218 -14.10 -6.59 -11.03
N LEU A 219 -14.26 -7.43 -12.05
CA LEU A 219 -13.18 -8.08 -12.80
C LEU A 219 -12.73 -7.25 -14.01
N ASP A 220 -13.46 -6.19 -14.34
CA ASP A 220 -13.05 -5.28 -15.39
C ASP A 220 -11.71 -4.61 -15.03
N LEU A 221 -10.91 -4.36 -16.05
CA LEU A 221 -9.62 -3.70 -15.90
C LEU A 221 -9.76 -2.21 -16.20
N VAL A 222 -8.99 -1.40 -15.47
CA VAL A 222 -8.83 0.04 -15.72
C VAL A 222 -7.49 0.29 -16.37
N HIS A 223 -7.47 0.98 -17.50
CA HIS A 223 -6.21 1.38 -18.13
C HIS A 223 -5.66 2.68 -17.52
N SER A 224 -4.36 2.71 -17.18
CA SER A 224 -3.71 3.96 -16.78
C SER A 224 -3.48 4.87 -17.98
N ALA A 225 -3.96 6.10 -17.93
CA ALA A 225 -3.86 7.06 -19.03
C ALA A 225 -2.41 7.51 -19.34
N ASP A 226 -1.43 7.09 -18.55
CA ASP A 226 -0.02 7.39 -18.75
C ASP A 226 0.83 6.20 -19.21
N ARG A 227 0.18 5.11 -19.62
CA ARG A 227 0.79 3.94 -20.25
C ARG A 227 0.21 3.69 -21.65
#